data_AF-A0A7S0XVC9-F1
#
_entry.id   AF-A0A7S0XVC9-F1
#
_cell.length_a   1.000
_cell.length_b   1.000
_cell.length_c   1.000
_cell.angle_alpha   90.00
_cell.angle_beta   90.00
_cell.angle_gamma   90.00
#
_symmetry.space_group_name_H-M   'P 1'
#
loop_
_entity.id
_entity.type
_entity.pdbx_description
1 polymer ?
#
loop_
_entity_poly.entity_id
_entity_poly.type
_entity_poly.pdbx_seq_one_letter_code
_entity_poly.pdbx_strand_id
1 'polypeptide(L)'
;MYVVFDFAGTDLHKLVHNGTTLPVDTVRVLMKQMCMGVRYLHHSCVIHRDLKPANILIDTQSWGLKIADFGLSRVLEQGTNSHVCPHLMSSNEDESEADHHGDSDGPPKMSRQISEHVVTRWYRAPEVILCRGHYGYSIDVWSVGCIFAELLNMATCQPKTKKRPLFPGRSCFPLSPSSHTCFKDVTDQLNVIFSIIGTPSQAEIDSLEAGEDVKTYLARLAPSPPVDLQERFPEAGADEITILKGMIEFLAEKRMTLDQALDLPYLAGVDAPVEGVEDHREAPFMLTRKSSAMAAEDLLALDLEHQYDRRNHEEAVKRLSAMFRREIDSLHASESRVKRGAPGSQPQGGGGDEFFDCHSPTSGERGQAV
;
A
#
# COMPACT_ATOMS: atom_id res chain seq x y z
N MET A 1 10.92 20.46 -3.41
CA MET A 1 11.15 19.63 -4.61
C MET A 1 9.80 19.31 -5.21
N TYR A 2 9.62 19.47 -6.52
CA TYR A 2 8.44 19.01 -7.23
C TYR A 2 8.87 17.86 -8.14
N VAL A 3 8.17 16.73 -8.07
CA VAL A 3 8.41 15.58 -8.94
C VAL A 3 7.14 15.30 -9.72
N VAL A 4 7.25 15.11 -11.03
CA VAL A 4 6.13 14.87 -11.94
C VAL A 4 6.13 13.39 -12.33
N PHE A 5 4.97 12.74 -12.23
CA PHE A 5 4.77 11.33 -12.53
C PHE A 5 3.55 11.13 -13.43
N ASP A 6 3.43 9.93 -14.01
CA ASP A 6 2.21 9.50 -14.70
C ASP A 6 1.00 9.57 -13.77
N PHE A 7 -0.14 10.00 -14.31
CA PHE A 7 -1.40 9.98 -13.58
C PHE A 7 -2.01 8.57 -13.61
N ALA A 8 -2.18 7.95 -12.44
CA ALA A 8 -2.72 6.60 -12.33
C ALA A 8 -4.21 6.54 -11.95
N GLY A 9 -4.97 7.64 -11.87
CA GLY A 9 -6.42 7.58 -11.58
C GLY A 9 -6.80 7.30 -10.13
N THR A 10 -6.48 6.11 -9.60
CA THR A 10 -6.78 5.70 -8.20
C THR A 10 -5.67 4.83 -7.61
N ASP A 11 -5.84 4.45 -6.34
CA ASP A 11 -5.08 3.42 -5.64
C ASP A 11 -6.00 2.27 -5.20
N LEU A 12 -5.41 1.10 -4.94
CA LEU A 12 -6.15 -0.09 -4.55
C LEU A 12 -6.82 0.07 -3.18
N HIS A 13 -6.24 0.84 -2.26
CA HIS A 13 -6.85 1.13 -0.96
C HIS A 13 -8.23 1.78 -1.13
N LYS A 14 -8.34 2.82 -1.98
CA LYS A 14 -9.63 3.46 -2.28
C LYS A 14 -10.63 2.49 -2.90
N LEU A 15 -10.19 1.62 -3.82
CA LEU A 15 -11.06 0.64 -4.46
C LEU A 15 -11.63 -0.37 -3.44
N VAL A 16 -10.78 -0.90 -2.55
CA VAL A 16 -11.20 -1.84 -1.49
C VAL A 16 -12.20 -1.17 -0.53
N HIS A 17 -11.94 0.06 -0.10
CA HIS A 17 -12.72 0.75 0.94
C HIS A 17 -14.07 1.29 0.44
N ASN A 18 -14.17 1.67 -0.84
CA ASN A 18 -15.41 2.16 -1.42
C ASN A 18 -16.39 1.03 -1.79
N GLY A 19 -16.06 -0.22 -1.45
CA GLY A 19 -16.93 -1.37 -1.67
C GLY A 19 -16.93 -1.89 -3.11
N THR A 20 -16.10 -1.35 -4.00
CA THR A 20 -16.00 -1.76 -5.40
C THR A 20 -15.77 -3.26 -5.52
N THR A 21 -16.56 -3.93 -6.35
CA THR A 21 -16.36 -5.32 -6.76
C THR A 21 -15.59 -5.35 -8.07
N LEU A 22 -14.63 -6.26 -8.20
CA LEU A 22 -13.85 -6.44 -9.42
C LEU A 22 -14.21 -7.79 -10.05
N PRO A 23 -14.28 -7.89 -11.38
CA PRO A 23 -14.34 -9.18 -12.06
C PRO A 23 -13.15 -10.07 -11.67
N VAL A 24 -13.36 -11.38 -11.62
CA VAL A 24 -12.32 -12.38 -11.31
C VAL A 24 -11.11 -12.23 -12.26
N ASP A 25 -11.36 -12.01 -13.55
CA ASP A 25 -10.30 -11.82 -14.55
C ASP A 25 -9.50 -10.54 -14.28
N THR A 26 -10.14 -9.46 -13.83
CA THR A 26 -9.45 -8.24 -13.42
C THR A 26 -8.57 -8.48 -12.20
N VAL A 27 -9.06 -9.20 -11.18
CA VAL A 27 -8.26 -9.58 -10.02
C VAL A 27 -7.02 -10.40 -10.42
N ARG A 28 -7.20 -11.36 -11.33
CA ARG A 28 -6.11 -12.18 -11.88
C ARG A 28 -5.07 -11.34 -12.61
N VAL A 29 -5.50 -10.41 -13.47
CA VAL A 29 -4.63 -9.48 -14.21
C VAL A 29 -3.85 -8.57 -13.24
N LEU A 30 -4.51 -8.01 -12.21
CA LEU A 30 -3.85 -7.17 -11.22
C LEU A 30 -2.85 -7.96 -10.37
N MET A 31 -3.19 -9.18 -9.97
CA MET A 31 -2.29 -10.06 -9.22
C MET A 31 -1.04 -10.39 -10.06
N LYS A 32 -1.21 -10.73 -11.34
CA LYS A 32 -0.10 -10.98 -12.26
C LYS A 32 0.83 -9.77 -12.38
N GLN A 33 0.28 -8.59 -12.66
CA GLN A 33 1.07 -7.35 -12.78
C GLN A 33 1.81 -7.00 -11.48
N MET A 34 1.19 -7.20 -10.31
CA MET A 34 1.83 -7.00 -9.02
C MET A 34 3.02 -7.97 -8.83
N CYS A 35 2.85 -9.26 -9.13
CA CYS A 35 3.95 -10.23 -9.06
C CYS A 35 5.10 -9.88 -10.02
N MET A 36 4.78 -9.50 -11.27
CA MET A 36 5.77 -9.08 -12.25
C MET A 36 6.55 -7.84 -11.79
N GLY A 37 5.85 -6.83 -11.28
CA GLY A 37 6.46 -5.60 -10.78
C GLY A 37 7.38 -5.83 -9.58
N VAL A 38 6.93 -6.63 -8.60
CA VAL A 38 7.76 -6.93 -7.42
C VAL A 38 8.95 -7.83 -7.80
N ARG A 39 8.76 -8.79 -8.71
CA ARG A 39 9.87 -9.62 -9.21
C ARG A 39 10.93 -8.78 -9.90
N TYR A 40 10.51 -7.81 -10.71
CA TYR A 40 11.42 -6.86 -11.34
C TYR A 40 12.26 -6.09 -10.30
N LEU A 41 11.63 -5.62 -9.21
CA LEU A 41 12.35 -4.98 -8.11
C LEU A 41 13.37 -5.92 -7.48
N HIS A 42 12.99 -7.17 -7.19
CA HIS A 42 13.86 -8.17 -6.57
C HIS A 42 15.06 -8.51 -7.46
N HIS A 43 14.85 -8.69 -8.77
CA HIS A 43 15.93 -8.87 -9.75
C HIS A 43 16.83 -7.64 -9.87
N SER A 44 16.30 -6.44 -9.59
CA SER A 44 17.08 -5.19 -9.51
C SER A 44 17.80 -4.99 -8.17
N CYS A 45 17.78 -6.00 -7.29
CA CYS A 45 18.29 -5.97 -5.92
C CYS A 45 17.57 -5.00 -4.98
N VAL A 46 16.30 -4.65 -5.27
CA VAL A 46 15.49 -3.74 -4.45
C VAL A 46 14.45 -4.52 -3.66
N ILE A 47 14.34 -4.23 -2.37
CA ILE A 47 13.19 -4.62 -1.53
C ILE A 47 12.35 -3.37 -1.29
N HIS A 48 11.04 -3.45 -1.50
CA HIS A 48 10.11 -2.33 -1.32
C HIS A 48 9.82 -2.02 0.16
N ARG A 49 9.59 -3.07 0.97
CA ARG A 49 9.40 -3.02 2.44
C ARG A 49 8.12 -2.36 2.96
N ASP A 50 7.39 -1.65 2.12
CA ASP A 50 6.11 -1.02 2.49
C ASP A 50 5.01 -1.24 1.43
N LEU A 51 4.94 -2.45 0.88
CA LEU A 51 3.85 -2.81 -0.03
C LEU A 51 2.54 -2.88 0.77
N LYS A 52 1.55 -2.12 0.32
CA LYS A 52 0.20 -2.02 0.88
C LYS A 52 -0.74 -1.47 -0.20
N PRO A 53 -2.07 -1.65 -0.10
CA PRO A 53 -3.01 -1.21 -1.14
C PRO A 53 -2.91 0.28 -1.51
N ALA A 54 -2.50 1.16 -0.57
CA ALA A 54 -2.32 2.58 -0.85
C ALA A 54 -1.11 2.88 -1.76
N ASN A 55 -0.16 1.94 -1.83
CA ASN A 55 1.07 2.02 -2.63
C ASN A 55 0.95 1.23 -3.95
N ILE A 56 -0.25 0.70 -4.23
CA ILE A 56 -0.59 0.04 -5.49
C ILE A 56 -1.53 0.96 -6.26
N LEU A 57 -1.00 1.65 -7.27
CA LEU A 57 -1.75 2.57 -8.11
C LEU A 57 -2.40 1.82 -9.27
N ILE A 58 -3.62 2.20 -9.64
CA ILE A 58 -4.45 1.49 -10.63
C ILE A 58 -5.01 2.48 -11.63
N ASP A 59 -4.54 2.43 -12.87
CA ASP A 59 -5.17 3.15 -13.98
C ASP A 59 -6.58 2.60 -14.21
N THR A 60 -7.60 3.42 -13.95
CA THR A 60 -9.00 3.04 -14.08
C THR A 60 -9.47 2.83 -15.52
N GLN A 61 -8.70 3.27 -16.51
CA GLN A 61 -9.02 3.11 -17.93
C GLN A 61 -8.44 1.79 -18.47
N SER A 62 -7.16 1.54 -18.20
CA SER A 62 -6.41 0.41 -18.75
C SER A 62 -6.29 -0.80 -17.81
N TRP A 63 -6.65 -0.64 -16.53
CA TRP A 63 -6.31 -1.60 -15.45
C TRP A 63 -4.80 -1.87 -15.32
N GLY A 64 -3.97 -0.91 -15.75
CA GLY A 64 -2.53 -0.92 -15.51
C GLY A 64 -2.20 -0.68 -14.03
N LEU A 65 -1.38 -1.56 -13.45
CA LEU A 65 -0.93 -1.48 -12.07
C LEU A 65 0.47 -0.86 -12.01
N LYS A 66 0.68 0.10 -11.12
CA LYS A 66 2.00 0.71 -10.84
C LYS A 66 2.30 0.64 -9.34
N ILE A 67 3.50 0.18 -8.99
CA ILE A 67 4.01 0.18 -7.61
C ILE A 67 4.60 1.56 -7.30
N ALA A 68 4.26 2.13 -6.16
CA ALA A 68 4.67 3.47 -5.75
C ALA A 68 5.17 3.52 -4.31
N ASP A 69 5.75 4.66 -3.92
CA ASP A 69 6.29 4.96 -2.58
C ASP A 69 7.48 4.07 -2.16
N PHE A 70 8.63 4.37 -2.77
CA PHE A 70 9.90 3.73 -2.47
C PHE A 70 10.65 4.34 -1.26
N GLY A 71 9.97 5.16 -0.44
CA GLY A 71 10.62 5.89 0.67
C GLY A 71 11.23 4.97 1.74
N LEU A 72 10.70 3.76 1.88
CA LEU A 72 11.21 2.74 2.80
C LEU A 72 12.04 1.65 2.11
N SER A 73 12.20 1.71 0.79
CA SER A 73 12.91 0.72 -0.01
C SER A 73 14.39 0.64 0.34
N ARG A 74 15.01 -0.51 0.08
CA ARG A 74 16.45 -0.74 0.27
C ARG A 74 17.03 -1.55 -0.87
N VAL A 75 18.31 -1.31 -1.15
CA VAL A 75 19.11 -2.08 -2.11
C VAL A 75 19.92 -3.14 -1.33
N LEU A 76 19.90 -4.39 -1.77
CA LEU A 76 20.76 -5.47 -1.26
C LEU A 76 22.12 -5.48 -1.95
N GLU A 77 23.19 -5.80 -1.23
CA GLU A 77 24.52 -6.03 -1.81
C GLU A 77 24.69 -7.46 -2.31
N GLN A 78 25.38 -7.66 -3.43
CA GLN A 78 25.78 -9.00 -3.89
C GLN A 78 26.94 -9.55 -3.04
N GLY A 79 26.85 -10.82 -2.62
CA GLY A 79 27.95 -11.55 -1.95
C GLY A 79 27.60 -12.15 -0.60
N THR A 80 26.46 -11.79 0.00
CA THR A 80 25.86 -12.59 1.06
C THR A 80 25.04 -13.68 0.39
N ASN A 81 25.40 -14.96 0.56
CA ASN A 81 24.57 -16.13 0.18
C ASN A 81 23.28 -16.22 1.03
N SER A 82 22.65 -15.10 1.30
CA SER A 82 21.62 -14.99 2.32
C SER A 82 20.58 -13.99 1.88
N HIS A 83 19.34 -14.42 2.00
CA HIS A 83 18.10 -13.69 1.90
C HIS A 83 17.99 -12.56 2.94
N VAL A 84 19.02 -11.72 3.10
CA VAL A 84 19.23 -10.91 4.30
C VAL A 84 19.78 -9.53 3.97
N CYS A 85 19.05 -8.49 4.37
CA CYS A 85 19.58 -7.16 4.67
C CYS A 85 20.36 -7.21 6.00
N PRO A 86 21.66 -6.91 6.04
CA PRO A 86 22.32 -6.51 7.27
C PRO A 86 21.99 -5.04 7.58
N HIS A 87 21.87 -4.72 8.86
CA HIS A 87 21.89 -3.37 9.42
C HIS A 87 20.58 -2.56 9.38
N LEU A 88 19.76 -2.76 10.41
CA LEU A 88 18.88 -1.71 10.97
C LEU A 88 19.52 -1.02 12.20
N MET A 89 20.85 -1.02 12.29
CA MET A 89 21.59 -0.32 13.35
C MET A 89 22.44 0.76 12.70
N SER A 90 21.95 1.99 12.68
CA SER A 90 22.81 3.17 12.54
C SER A 90 22.00 4.42 12.79
N SER A 91 22.04 4.91 14.03
CA SER A 91 22.60 6.21 14.38
C SER A 91 22.00 6.62 15.72
N ASN A 92 22.77 6.51 16.80
CA ASN A 92 22.85 7.50 17.85
C ASN A 92 24.14 7.22 18.62
N GLU A 93 25.10 8.09 18.38
CA GLU A 93 26.12 8.45 19.36
C GLU A 93 25.42 8.93 20.64
N ASP A 94 26.07 8.69 21.78
CA ASP A 94 25.77 9.19 23.12
C ASP A 94 24.48 8.68 23.81
N GLU A 95 24.61 7.69 24.69
CA GLU A 95 24.11 7.81 26.07
C GLU A 95 25.00 7.02 27.04
N SER A 96 25.48 7.76 28.04
CA SER A 96 26.38 7.36 29.12
C SER A 96 25.86 6.20 29.98
N GLU A 97 26.76 5.28 30.32
CA GLU A 97 26.63 4.32 31.39
C GLU A 97 26.30 4.99 32.73
N ALA A 98 25.23 4.54 33.40
CA ALA A 98 25.05 4.70 34.84
C ALA A 98 24.15 3.57 35.41
N ASP A 99 24.65 2.98 36.50
CA ASP A 99 24.13 1.88 37.32
C ASP A 99 22.66 1.96 37.77
N HIS A 100 21.99 0.80 37.95
CA HIS A 100 21.56 0.32 39.28
C HIS A 100 20.87 -1.07 39.28
N HIS A 101 21.13 -1.80 40.37
CA HIS A 101 20.62 -3.13 40.75
C HIS A 101 19.08 -3.26 40.81
N GLY A 102 18.57 -4.49 40.56
CA GLY A 102 17.23 -4.88 40.99
C GLY A 102 16.66 -6.12 40.28
N ASP A 103 16.71 -7.25 40.96
CA ASP A 103 15.98 -8.50 40.70
C ASP A 103 14.50 -8.26 40.32
N SER A 104 14.06 -8.79 39.18
CA SER A 104 12.63 -9.02 38.87
C SER A 104 12.45 -9.92 37.63
N ASP A 105 11.73 -11.01 37.87
CA ASP A 105 11.31 -12.09 36.97
C ASP A 105 10.32 -11.61 35.87
N GLY A 106 10.77 -10.68 35.02
CA GLY A 106 10.01 -10.11 33.91
C GLY A 106 10.62 -10.45 32.54
N PRO A 107 9.81 -10.52 31.46
CA PRO A 107 10.33 -10.76 30.12
C PRO A 107 11.37 -9.68 29.74
N PRO A 108 12.41 -10.04 28.98
CA PRO A 108 13.50 -9.13 28.64
C PRO A 108 12.96 -7.87 27.96
N LYS A 109 13.45 -6.71 28.41
CA LYS A 109 13.07 -5.40 27.87
C LYS A 109 13.69 -5.24 26.49
N MET A 110 12.87 -5.40 25.45
CA MET A 110 13.21 -4.98 24.09
C MET A 110 13.17 -3.45 24.00
N SER A 111 14.31 -2.82 23.72
CA SER A 111 14.39 -1.37 23.49
C SER A 111 13.85 -1.02 22.10
N ARG A 112 13.09 0.08 22.01
CA ARG A 112 12.49 0.57 20.77
C ARG A 112 13.21 1.80 20.25
N GLN A 113 13.28 1.88 18.94
CA GLN A 113 13.26 3.15 18.21
C GLN A 113 12.23 3.05 17.08
N ILE A 114 11.00 3.52 17.31
CA ILE A 114 10.03 3.86 16.25
C ILE A 114 9.32 5.15 16.65
N SER A 115 9.25 6.08 15.70
CA SER A 115 8.55 7.36 15.77
C SER A 115 7.03 7.18 15.89
N GLU A 116 6.39 8.08 16.65
CA GLU A 116 4.99 8.05 17.11
C GLU A 116 3.92 8.17 16.00
N HIS A 117 4.27 8.00 14.73
CA HIS A 117 3.30 7.99 13.64
C HIS A 117 2.65 6.60 13.51
N VAL A 118 1.31 6.56 13.58
CA VAL A 118 0.50 5.36 13.38
C VAL A 118 0.61 4.91 11.92
N VAL A 119 1.66 4.17 11.59
CA VAL A 119 1.82 3.48 10.31
C VAL A 119 1.07 2.15 10.36
N THR A 120 0.22 1.89 9.36
CA THR A 120 -0.49 0.62 9.16
C THR A 120 0.51 -0.55 9.12
N ARG A 121 0.36 -1.51 10.03
CA ARG A 121 1.24 -2.69 10.16
C ARG A 121 0.65 -3.96 9.53
N TRP A 122 -0.53 -3.87 8.96
CA TRP A 122 -1.33 -5.02 8.50
C TRP A 122 -0.66 -5.88 7.42
N TYR A 123 0.28 -5.29 6.68
CA TYR A 123 1.00 -5.92 5.57
C TYR A 123 2.42 -6.33 5.95
N ARG A 124 2.86 -6.11 7.19
CA ARG A 124 4.22 -6.44 7.62
C ARG A 124 4.36 -7.93 7.87
N ALA A 125 5.44 -8.51 7.35
CA ALA A 125 5.79 -9.91 7.56
C ALA A 125 6.14 -10.20 9.04
N PRO A 126 5.95 -11.44 9.54
CA PRO A 126 6.22 -11.81 10.92
C PRO A 126 7.63 -11.46 11.39
N GLU A 127 8.65 -11.68 10.56
CA GLU A 127 10.05 -11.36 10.87
C GLU A 127 10.32 -9.86 11.01
N VAL A 128 9.55 -9.01 10.31
CA VAL A 128 9.64 -7.55 10.43
C VAL A 128 9.01 -7.12 11.77
N ILE A 129 7.91 -7.75 12.18
CA ILE A 129 7.23 -7.45 13.45
C ILE A 129 8.06 -7.94 14.64
N LEU A 130 8.66 -9.12 14.52
CA LEU A 130 9.58 -9.72 15.50
C LEU A 130 10.96 -9.02 15.55
N CYS A 131 11.17 -7.95 14.77
CA CYS A 131 12.40 -7.15 14.75
C CYS A 131 13.66 -7.98 14.49
N ARG A 132 13.58 -9.00 13.63
CA ARG A 132 14.75 -9.78 13.26
C ARG A 132 15.69 -8.86 12.48
N GLY A 133 16.93 -8.74 12.93
CA GLY A 133 17.94 -7.87 12.31
C GLY A 133 18.32 -8.24 10.87
N HIS A 134 17.71 -9.30 10.33
CA HIS A 134 17.98 -9.91 9.04
C HIS A 134 16.64 -10.29 8.38
N TYR A 135 16.28 -9.59 7.30
CA TYR A 135 15.12 -9.89 6.45
C TYR A 135 15.45 -9.59 4.98
N GLY A 136 14.80 -10.28 4.04
CA GLY A 136 15.11 -10.19 2.61
C GLY A 136 13.87 -9.95 1.74
N TYR A 137 13.97 -10.30 0.46
CA TYR A 137 12.91 -10.15 -0.55
C TYR A 137 11.55 -10.77 -0.14
N SER A 138 11.58 -11.82 0.69
CA SER A 138 10.40 -12.55 1.17
C SER A 138 9.41 -11.70 1.97
N ILE A 139 9.80 -10.53 2.49
CA ILE A 139 8.86 -9.63 3.19
C ILE A 139 7.88 -8.95 2.23
N ASP A 140 8.33 -8.68 1.00
CA ASP A 140 7.46 -8.14 -0.04
C ASP A 140 6.49 -9.22 -0.51
N VAL A 141 6.94 -10.48 -0.62
CA VAL A 141 6.09 -11.63 -0.95
C VAL A 141 4.94 -11.79 0.06
N TRP A 142 5.24 -11.67 1.36
CA TRP A 142 4.21 -11.67 2.40
C TRP A 142 3.19 -10.54 2.18
N SER A 143 3.68 -9.34 1.90
CA SER A 143 2.85 -8.16 1.68
C SER A 143 1.95 -8.34 0.45
N VAL A 144 2.48 -8.92 -0.62
CA VAL A 144 1.74 -9.32 -1.84
C VAL A 144 0.63 -10.31 -1.49
N GLY A 145 0.90 -11.33 -0.67
CA GLY A 145 -0.12 -12.28 -0.21
C GLY A 145 -1.25 -11.60 0.59
N CYS A 146 -0.92 -10.63 1.46
CA CYS A 146 -1.90 -9.84 2.18
C CYS A 146 -2.79 -9.02 1.24
N ILE A 147 -2.21 -8.38 0.22
CA ILE A 147 -2.94 -7.60 -0.79
C ILE A 147 -3.79 -8.53 -1.66
N PHE A 148 -3.29 -9.71 -2.01
CA PHE A 148 -4.02 -10.69 -2.82
C PHE A 148 -5.29 -11.18 -2.13
N ALA A 149 -5.25 -11.43 -0.81
CA ALA A 149 -6.45 -11.74 -0.04
C ALA A 149 -7.52 -10.63 -0.10
N GLU A 150 -7.12 -9.36 -0.15
CA GLU A 150 -8.06 -8.25 -0.33
C GLU A 150 -8.63 -8.20 -1.75
N LEU A 151 -7.81 -8.49 -2.76
CA LEU A 151 -8.29 -8.63 -4.15
C LEU A 151 -9.29 -9.78 -4.29
N LEU A 152 -9.04 -10.94 -3.66
CA LEU A 152 -10.00 -12.06 -3.64
C LEU A 152 -11.32 -11.66 -2.99
N ASN A 153 -11.29 -10.85 -1.93
CA ASN A 153 -12.51 -10.29 -1.32
C ASN A 153 -13.27 -9.32 -2.27
N MET A 154 -12.58 -8.69 -3.21
CA MET A 154 -13.21 -7.84 -4.22
C MET A 154 -13.84 -8.64 -5.36
N ALA A 155 -13.32 -9.85 -5.64
CA ALA A 155 -13.87 -10.77 -6.65
C ALA A 155 -15.24 -11.35 -6.26
N THR A 156 -15.59 -11.34 -4.98
CA THR A 156 -16.84 -11.95 -4.51
C THR A 156 -18.05 -11.07 -4.84
N CYS A 157 -19.13 -11.71 -5.30
CA CYS A 157 -20.43 -11.08 -5.52
C CYS A 157 -21.21 -10.85 -4.21
N GLN A 158 -20.67 -11.21 -3.04
CA GLN A 158 -21.40 -11.12 -1.77
C GLN A 158 -21.41 -9.68 -1.25
N PRO A 159 -22.54 -8.94 -1.31
CA PRO A 159 -22.57 -7.51 -0.95
C PRO A 159 -22.47 -7.26 0.56
N LYS A 160 -22.56 -8.33 1.38
CA LYS A 160 -22.74 -8.26 2.84
C LYS A 160 -21.49 -8.66 3.63
N THR A 161 -20.44 -9.19 3.00
CA THR A 161 -19.18 -9.46 3.69
C THR A 161 -18.38 -8.16 3.75
N LYS A 162 -18.07 -7.70 4.97
CA LYS A 162 -17.25 -6.50 5.14
C LYS A 162 -15.84 -6.84 4.62
N LYS A 163 -15.50 -6.31 3.45
CA LYS A 163 -14.14 -6.38 2.86
C LYS A 163 -13.18 -5.78 3.89
N ARG A 164 -12.31 -6.62 4.44
CA ARG A 164 -11.34 -6.22 5.46
C ARG A 164 -9.96 -6.75 5.06
N PRO A 165 -8.90 -6.04 5.49
CA PRO A 165 -7.54 -6.57 5.42
C PRO A 165 -7.47 -7.97 6.03
N LEU A 166 -6.54 -8.79 5.50
CA LEU A 166 -6.35 -10.16 5.98
C LEU A 166 -5.97 -10.19 7.47
N PHE A 167 -5.09 -9.28 7.88
CA PHE A 167 -4.52 -9.17 9.23
C PHE A 167 -4.66 -7.75 9.83
N PRO A 168 -5.87 -7.33 10.25
CA PRO A 168 -6.12 -5.98 10.74
C PRO A 168 -5.79 -5.82 12.23
N GLY A 169 -4.52 -6.02 12.62
CA GLY A 169 -4.06 -5.81 13.99
C GLY A 169 -4.15 -4.35 14.43
N ARG A 170 -4.53 -4.11 15.69
CA ARG A 170 -4.66 -2.77 16.29
C ARG A 170 -3.40 -2.35 17.05
N SER A 171 -2.61 -3.32 17.49
CA SER A 171 -1.31 -3.13 18.12
C SER A 171 -0.27 -4.02 17.41
N CYS A 172 1.00 -3.67 17.51
CA CYS A 172 2.07 -4.64 17.29
C CYS A 172 2.79 -4.70 18.61
N PHE A 173 2.71 -5.76 19.38
CA PHE A 173 3.66 -6.12 20.40
C PHE A 173 4.74 -6.96 19.69
N PRO A 174 6.03 -6.66 19.88
CA PRO A 174 6.63 -5.83 20.94
C PRO A 174 6.73 -4.32 20.71
N LEU A 175 5.96 -3.74 19.78
CA LEU A 175 6.07 -2.37 19.25
C LEU A 175 5.01 -1.32 19.73
N SER A 176 4.03 -1.63 20.60
CA SER A 176 3.11 -0.67 21.27
C SER A 176 3.23 -0.72 22.80
N PRO A 177 3.43 0.41 23.53
CA PRO A 177 3.74 0.39 24.96
C PRO A 177 2.46 0.60 25.75
N SER A 178 1.72 -0.48 25.98
CA SER A 178 0.59 -0.43 26.91
C SER A 178 0.49 -1.76 27.66
N SER A 179 1.14 -1.83 28.82
CA SER A 179 1.07 -2.91 29.81
C SER A 179 1.94 -4.16 29.60
N HIS A 180 2.58 -4.59 30.70
CA HIS A 180 3.31 -5.85 30.87
C HIS A 180 2.45 -7.12 30.67
N THR A 181 1.16 -6.96 30.37
CA THR A 181 0.18 -8.02 30.09
C THR A 181 -0.23 -8.12 28.61
N CYS A 182 0.39 -7.33 27.71
CA CYS A 182 -0.04 -7.12 26.32
C CYS A 182 0.14 -8.34 25.38
N PHE A 183 0.92 -9.36 25.75
CA PHE A 183 0.97 -10.64 25.01
C PHE A 183 -0.40 -11.35 24.92
N LYS A 184 -1.35 -10.96 25.77
CA LYS A 184 -2.75 -11.44 25.75
C LYS A 184 -3.68 -10.60 24.89
N ASP A 185 -3.20 -9.53 24.26
CA ASP A 185 -4.02 -8.70 23.38
C ASP A 185 -4.25 -9.45 22.07
N VAL A 186 -5.45 -10.00 21.91
CA VAL A 186 -5.91 -10.64 20.66
C VAL A 186 -5.91 -9.69 19.47
N THR A 187 -5.82 -8.38 19.70
CA THR A 187 -5.71 -7.38 18.64
C THR A 187 -4.27 -7.03 18.27
N ASP A 188 -3.29 -7.70 18.89
CA ASP A 188 -1.90 -7.67 18.45
C ASP A 188 -1.74 -8.28 17.05
N GLN A 189 -0.90 -7.68 16.21
CA GLN A 189 -0.67 -8.09 14.84
C GLN A 189 -0.14 -9.53 14.73
N LEU A 190 0.77 -9.98 15.61
CA LEU A 190 1.24 -11.37 15.56
C LEU A 190 0.15 -12.33 15.98
N ASN A 191 -0.62 -12.01 17.02
CA ASN A 191 -1.77 -12.81 17.43
C ASN A 191 -2.84 -12.89 16.31
N VAL A 192 -3.10 -11.78 15.61
CA VAL A 192 -4.00 -11.76 14.45
C VAL A 192 -3.46 -12.62 13.32
N ILE A 193 -2.15 -12.58 13.05
CA ILE A 193 -1.51 -13.45 12.05
C ILE A 193 -1.72 -14.92 12.42
N PHE A 194 -1.34 -15.32 13.64
CA PHE A 194 -1.43 -16.71 14.09
C PHE A 194 -2.86 -17.21 14.23
N SER A 195 -3.85 -16.32 14.42
CA SER A 195 -5.27 -16.70 14.39
C SER A 195 -5.74 -17.20 13.00
N ILE A 196 -4.96 -16.93 11.94
CA ILE A 196 -5.26 -17.34 10.57
C ILE A 196 -4.28 -18.42 10.10
N ILE A 197 -2.97 -18.19 10.23
CA ILE A 197 -1.95 -19.13 9.72
C ILE A 197 -1.55 -20.21 10.72
N GLY A 198 -2.12 -20.17 11.92
CA GLY A 198 -1.74 -21.03 13.04
C GLY A 198 -0.48 -20.54 13.76
N THR A 199 -0.27 -21.02 14.98
CA THR A 199 0.97 -20.77 15.72
C THR A 199 2.10 -21.63 15.17
N PRO A 200 3.36 -21.13 15.14
CA PRO A 200 4.49 -21.90 14.66
C PRO A 200 4.72 -23.13 15.53
N SER A 201 5.11 -24.24 14.89
CA SER A 201 5.49 -25.46 15.59
C SER A 201 6.83 -25.29 16.31
N GLN A 202 7.11 -26.17 17.29
CA GLN A 202 8.39 -26.12 18.01
C GLN A 202 9.59 -26.27 17.06
N ALA A 203 9.49 -27.15 16.06
CA ALA A 203 10.55 -27.32 15.06
C ALA A 203 10.82 -26.04 14.25
N GLU A 204 9.77 -25.28 13.94
CA GLU A 204 9.91 -24.00 13.26
C GLU A 204 10.52 -22.94 14.17
N ILE A 205 10.11 -22.89 15.45
CA ILE A 205 10.69 -21.99 16.44
C ILE A 205 12.19 -22.28 16.63
N ASP A 206 12.55 -23.56 16.69
CA ASP A 206 13.94 -24.00 16.87
C ASP A 206 14.81 -23.60 15.68
N SER A 207 14.28 -23.74 14.44
CA SER A 207 14.99 -23.38 13.21
C SER A 207 15.11 -21.86 12.99
N LEU A 208 14.41 -21.03 13.77
CA LEU A 208 14.54 -19.58 13.67
C LEU A 208 15.97 -19.13 14.02
N GLU A 209 16.63 -18.46 13.09
CA GLU A 209 17.75 -17.55 13.35
C GLU A 209 17.25 -16.29 14.11
N ALA A 210 16.93 -16.43 15.39
CA ALA A 210 16.40 -15.36 16.25
C ALA A 210 17.00 -15.45 17.66
N GLY A 211 16.94 -14.34 18.39
CA GLY A 211 17.32 -14.31 19.81
C GLY A 211 16.45 -15.24 20.66
N GLU A 212 17.00 -15.69 21.79
CA GLU A 212 16.33 -16.59 22.72
C GLU A 212 15.06 -15.98 23.32
N ASP A 213 15.02 -14.65 23.41
CA ASP A 213 13.85 -13.86 23.81
C ASP A 213 12.67 -14.06 22.85
N VAL A 214 12.92 -14.01 21.54
CA VAL A 214 11.90 -14.25 20.51
C VAL A 214 11.43 -15.70 20.53
N LYS A 215 12.35 -16.67 20.66
CA LYS A 215 11.99 -18.09 20.74
C LYS A 215 11.16 -18.40 21.97
N THR A 216 11.58 -17.88 23.12
CA THR A 216 10.84 -18.00 24.39
C THR A 216 9.44 -17.37 24.28
N TYR A 217 9.34 -16.22 23.62
CA TYR A 217 8.05 -15.58 23.38
C TYR A 217 7.12 -16.48 22.55
N LEU A 218 7.59 -16.98 21.41
CA LEU A 218 6.78 -17.83 20.52
C LEU A 218 6.37 -19.14 21.19
N ALA A 219 7.26 -19.76 21.97
CA ALA A 219 6.98 -20.99 22.72
C ALA A 219 5.92 -20.82 23.82
N ARG A 220 5.65 -19.57 24.27
CA ARG A 220 4.62 -19.26 25.27
C ARG A 220 3.24 -19.00 24.67
N LEU A 221 3.12 -18.90 23.34
CA LEU A 221 1.84 -18.70 22.68
C LEU A 221 0.96 -19.95 22.84
N ALA A 222 -0.34 -19.75 23.03
CA ALA A 222 -1.29 -20.86 23.07
C ALA A 222 -1.39 -21.50 21.67
N PRO A 223 -1.17 -22.81 21.51
CA PRO A 223 -1.22 -23.46 20.21
C PRO A 223 -2.56 -23.25 19.51
N SER A 224 -2.52 -22.86 18.23
CA SER A 224 -3.70 -22.64 17.40
C SER A 224 -3.48 -23.23 16.01
N PRO A 225 -4.43 -24.03 15.47
CA PRO A 225 -4.33 -24.55 14.11
C PRO A 225 -4.60 -23.44 13.08
N PRO A 226 -4.06 -23.54 11.85
CA PRO A 226 -4.41 -22.64 10.77
C PRO A 226 -5.90 -22.77 10.41
N VAL A 227 -6.50 -21.67 9.95
CA VAL A 227 -7.84 -21.69 9.37
C VAL A 227 -7.79 -22.27 7.96
N ASP A 228 -8.88 -22.88 7.51
CA ASP A 228 -8.98 -23.27 6.11
C ASP A 228 -9.25 -22.03 5.24
N LEU A 229 -8.23 -21.60 4.49
CA LEU A 229 -8.38 -20.49 3.56
C LEU A 229 -9.37 -20.79 2.43
N GLN A 230 -9.59 -22.06 2.06
CA GLN A 230 -10.61 -22.39 1.06
C GLN A 230 -12.02 -22.10 1.60
N GLU A 231 -12.29 -22.39 2.87
CA GLU A 231 -13.56 -22.03 3.52
C GLU A 231 -13.70 -20.50 3.67
N ARG A 232 -12.59 -19.81 3.94
CA ARG A 232 -12.58 -18.35 4.06
C ARG A 232 -12.80 -17.63 2.72
N PHE A 233 -12.29 -18.19 1.63
CA PHE A 233 -12.42 -17.67 0.26
C PHE A 233 -13.09 -18.72 -0.63
N PRO A 234 -14.40 -18.98 -0.47
CA PRO A 234 -15.08 -20.10 -1.13
C PRO A 234 -15.16 -19.95 -2.67
N GLU A 235 -15.08 -18.71 -3.17
CA GLU A 235 -15.09 -18.42 -4.61
C GLU A 235 -13.69 -18.50 -5.24
N ALA A 236 -12.63 -18.67 -4.44
CA ALA A 236 -11.26 -18.78 -4.94
C ALA A 236 -10.99 -20.22 -5.41
N GLY A 237 -10.37 -20.34 -6.59
CA GLY A 237 -9.90 -21.61 -7.12
C GLY A 237 -8.68 -22.17 -6.37
N ALA A 238 -8.29 -23.39 -6.75
CA ALA A 238 -7.20 -24.11 -6.08
C ALA A 238 -5.85 -23.40 -6.22
N ASP A 239 -5.56 -22.83 -7.39
CA ASP A 239 -4.32 -22.10 -7.65
C ASP A 239 -4.27 -20.81 -6.82
N GLU A 240 -5.38 -20.07 -6.73
CA GLU A 240 -5.49 -18.86 -5.91
C GLU A 240 -5.22 -19.16 -4.43
N ILE A 241 -5.82 -20.23 -3.90
CA ILE A 241 -5.56 -20.67 -2.53
C ILE A 241 -4.11 -21.13 -2.36
N THR A 242 -3.54 -21.81 -3.35
CA THR A 242 -2.14 -22.28 -3.32
C THR A 242 -1.17 -21.09 -3.28
N ILE A 243 -1.39 -20.08 -4.11
CA ILE A 243 -0.61 -18.83 -4.12
C ILE A 243 -0.75 -18.12 -2.77
N LEU A 244 -1.99 -17.92 -2.29
CA LEU A 244 -2.23 -17.21 -1.04
C LEU A 244 -1.56 -17.91 0.14
N LYS A 245 -1.77 -19.23 0.31
CA LYS A 245 -1.14 -20.03 1.37
C LYS A 245 0.37 -19.94 1.29
N GLY A 246 0.95 -20.13 0.10
CA GLY A 246 2.39 -20.10 -0.10
C GLY A 246 3.03 -18.74 0.18
N MET A 247 2.33 -17.62 -0.04
CA MET A 247 2.87 -16.28 0.22
C MET A 247 2.81 -15.86 1.69
N ILE A 248 1.85 -16.39 2.46
CA ILE A 248 1.63 -16.04 3.88
C ILE A 248 2.20 -17.07 4.87
N GLU A 249 3.22 -17.83 4.45
CA GLU A 249 3.95 -18.74 5.33
C GLU A 249 4.71 -17.97 6.43
N PHE A 250 4.71 -18.50 7.66
CA PHE A 250 5.41 -17.89 8.80
C PHE A 250 6.91 -17.79 8.55
N LEU A 251 7.53 -18.92 8.18
CA LEU A 251 8.94 -19.01 7.85
C LEU A 251 9.20 -18.39 6.48
N ALA A 252 10.11 -17.43 6.42
CA ALA A 252 10.45 -16.68 5.21
C ALA A 252 10.97 -17.59 4.08
N GLU A 253 11.74 -18.61 4.45
CA GLU A 253 12.33 -19.62 3.56
C GLU A 253 11.31 -20.61 2.99
N LYS A 254 10.14 -20.75 3.63
CA LYS A 254 9.05 -21.58 3.13
C LYS A 254 8.12 -20.82 2.18
N ARG A 255 8.24 -19.49 2.10
CA ARG A 255 7.37 -18.69 1.23
C ARG A 255 7.61 -18.99 -0.23
N MET A 256 6.50 -19.09 -0.95
CA MET A 256 6.48 -19.19 -2.41
C MET A 256 7.22 -18.00 -3.04
N THR A 257 8.09 -18.28 -4.00
CA THR A 257 8.74 -17.24 -4.81
C THR A 257 7.78 -16.64 -5.84
N LEU A 258 8.06 -15.43 -6.32
CA LEU A 258 7.21 -14.80 -7.33
C LEU A 258 7.23 -15.56 -8.67
N ASP A 259 8.34 -16.19 -9.03
CA ASP A 259 8.42 -17.06 -10.21
C ASP A 259 7.50 -18.28 -10.08
N GLN A 260 7.54 -18.97 -8.94
CA GLN A 260 6.63 -20.10 -8.67
C GLN A 260 5.16 -19.68 -8.76
N ALA A 261 4.81 -18.48 -8.28
CA ALA A 261 3.45 -17.97 -8.40
C ALA A 261 3.08 -17.67 -9.86
N LEU A 262 3.97 -17.03 -10.62
CA LEU A 262 3.76 -16.66 -12.02
C LEU A 262 3.67 -17.88 -12.97
N ASP A 263 4.30 -18.99 -12.59
CA ASP A 263 4.26 -20.26 -13.35
C ASP A 263 2.96 -21.06 -13.14
N LEU A 264 2.15 -20.75 -12.13
CA LEU A 264 0.87 -21.42 -11.90
C LEU A 264 -0.14 -21.08 -13.00
N PRO A 265 -1.00 -22.03 -13.44
CA PRO A 265 -1.98 -21.80 -14.52
C PRO A 265 -2.83 -20.55 -14.33
N TYR A 266 -3.25 -20.26 -13.10
CA TYR A 266 -3.97 -19.04 -12.76
C TYR A 266 -3.28 -17.75 -13.22
N LEU A 267 -1.95 -17.61 -13.12
CA LEU A 267 -1.23 -16.41 -13.57
C LEU A 267 -0.61 -16.59 -14.96
N ALA A 268 -0.16 -17.80 -15.30
CA ALA A 268 0.45 -18.09 -16.59
C ALA A 268 -0.52 -17.89 -17.75
N GLY A 269 -1.79 -18.29 -17.59
CA GLY A 269 -2.82 -18.26 -18.64
C GLY A 269 -3.40 -16.88 -18.99
N VAL A 270 -2.84 -15.80 -18.45
CA VAL A 270 -3.29 -14.42 -18.72
C VAL A 270 -2.31 -13.74 -19.67
N ASP A 271 -2.75 -13.42 -20.87
CA ASP A 271 -2.08 -12.40 -21.67
C ASP A 271 -2.39 -11.07 -21.01
N ALA A 272 -1.39 -10.43 -20.35
CA ALA A 272 -1.59 -9.14 -19.71
C ALA A 272 -1.90 -8.12 -20.81
N PRO A 273 -3.16 -7.66 -20.99
CA PRO A 273 -3.54 -6.85 -22.14
C PRO A 273 -3.19 -5.38 -21.93
N VAL A 274 -2.26 -5.08 -21.02
CA VAL A 274 -1.84 -3.71 -20.72
C VAL A 274 -0.73 -3.34 -21.68
N GLU A 275 -1.05 -2.46 -22.62
CA GLU A 275 -0.13 -1.92 -23.60
C GLU A 275 1.18 -1.45 -22.93
N GLY A 276 2.32 -2.00 -23.37
CA GLY A 276 3.65 -1.62 -22.87
C GLY A 276 4.12 -2.32 -21.59
N VAL A 277 3.38 -3.29 -21.02
CA VAL A 277 3.88 -4.11 -19.90
C VAL A 277 4.59 -5.35 -20.44
N GLU A 278 5.91 -5.26 -20.58
CA GLU A 278 6.74 -6.41 -20.96
C GLU A 278 7.09 -7.25 -19.72
N ASP A 279 6.98 -8.58 -19.86
CA ASP A 279 7.44 -9.49 -18.82
C ASP A 279 8.96 -9.66 -18.87
N HIS A 280 9.66 -8.74 -18.21
CA HIS A 280 11.10 -8.84 -18.01
C HIS A 280 11.40 -9.94 -16.99
N ARG A 281 11.64 -11.17 -17.49
CA ARG A 281 12.08 -12.31 -16.67
C ARG A 281 13.40 -12.05 -15.94
N GLU A 282 14.20 -11.11 -16.43
CA GLU A 282 15.41 -10.60 -15.78
C GLU A 282 15.39 -9.07 -15.80
N ALA A 283 15.82 -8.44 -14.71
CA ALA A 283 15.95 -6.98 -14.69
C ALA A 283 17.12 -6.54 -15.57
N PRO A 284 16.96 -5.51 -16.42
CA PRO A 284 18.02 -5.04 -17.32
C PRO A 284 19.18 -4.36 -16.58
N PHE A 285 19.03 -4.11 -15.28
CA PHE A 285 20.06 -3.52 -14.43
C PHE A 285 19.96 -4.09 -13.00
N MET A 286 21.06 -4.02 -12.27
CA MET A 286 21.11 -4.27 -10.83
C MET A 286 21.56 -3.00 -10.13
N LEU A 287 20.85 -2.61 -9.08
CA LEU A 287 21.30 -1.51 -8.24
C LEU A 287 22.35 -2.04 -7.27
N THR A 288 23.50 -1.36 -7.20
CA THR A 288 24.53 -1.64 -6.20
C THR A 288 24.58 -0.48 -5.21
N ARG A 289 24.94 -0.77 -3.95
CA ARG A 289 24.99 0.24 -2.87
C ARG A 289 26.01 1.36 -3.09
N LYS A 290 26.81 1.32 -4.15
CA LYS A 290 27.80 2.35 -4.54
C LYS A 290 27.20 3.73 -4.90
N SER A 291 25.94 4.02 -4.58
CA SER A 291 25.33 5.35 -4.75
C SER A 291 24.99 6.08 -3.45
N SER A 292 25.20 5.50 -2.25
CA SER A 292 24.87 6.20 -1.00
C SER A 292 25.93 7.19 -0.50
N ALA A 293 27.05 7.30 -1.21
CA ALA A 293 27.99 8.41 -1.05
C ALA A 293 28.18 9.06 -2.41
N MET A 294 27.13 9.68 -2.94
CA MET A 294 27.36 10.84 -3.80
C MET A 294 28.20 11.81 -2.97
N ALA A 295 29.38 12.19 -3.46
CA ALA A 295 30.17 13.20 -2.77
C ALA A 295 29.29 14.46 -2.61
N ALA A 296 29.49 15.25 -1.56
CA ALA A 296 28.74 16.50 -1.39
C ALA A 296 28.79 17.38 -2.66
N GLU A 297 29.84 17.23 -3.46
CA GLU A 297 30.06 17.84 -4.77
C GLU A 297 29.02 17.39 -5.82
N ASP A 298 28.64 16.11 -5.86
CA ASP A 298 27.64 15.59 -6.79
C ASP A 298 26.21 15.99 -6.37
N LEU A 299 25.95 16.11 -5.07
CA LEU A 299 24.69 16.66 -4.54
C LEU A 299 24.58 18.16 -4.84
N LEU A 300 25.69 18.90 -4.80
CA LEU A 300 25.75 20.31 -5.22
C LEU A 300 25.55 20.45 -6.74
N ALA A 301 26.11 19.55 -7.55
CA ALA A 301 25.90 19.52 -8.99
C ALA A 301 24.43 19.24 -9.34
N LEU A 302 23.82 18.25 -8.68
CA LEU A 302 22.39 17.96 -8.81
C LEU A 302 21.52 19.11 -8.28
N ASP A 303 21.87 19.76 -7.18
CA ASP A 303 21.09 20.89 -6.65
C ASP A 303 21.22 22.13 -7.55
N LEU A 304 22.37 22.35 -8.20
CA LEU A 304 22.55 23.38 -9.23
C LEU A 304 21.72 23.09 -10.48
N GLU A 305 21.72 21.85 -10.95
CA GLU A 305 20.90 21.41 -12.10
C GLU A 305 19.41 21.48 -11.76
N HIS A 306 19.01 21.14 -10.54
CA HIS A 306 17.65 21.20 -10.05
C HIS A 306 17.19 22.63 -9.73
N GLN A 307 18.09 23.55 -9.38
CA GLN A 307 17.82 24.99 -9.30
C GLN A 307 17.68 25.60 -10.70
N TYR A 308 18.46 25.14 -11.69
CA TYR A 308 18.33 25.51 -13.09
C TYR A 308 16.99 25.05 -13.66
N ASP A 309 16.61 23.80 -13.44
CA ASP A 309 15.31 23.27 -13.87
C ASP A 309 14.13 23.87 -13.11
N ARG A 310 14.26 24.20 -11.82
CA ARG A 310 13.21 24.96 -11.10
C ARG A 310 12.99 26.33 -11.71
N ARG A 311 14.04 27.05 -12.10
CA ARG A 311 13.89 28.35 -12.78
C ARG A 311 13.20 28.18 -14.12
N ASN A 312 13.57 27.19 -14.91
CA ASN A 312 12.93 26.89 -16.19
C ASN A 312 11.47 26.45 -16.02
N HIS A 313 11.17 25.64 -14.99
CA HIS A 313 9.82 25.19 -14.65
C HIS A 313 8.95 26.35 -14.16
N GLU A 314 9.45 27.22 -13.27
CA GLU A 314 8.74 28.43 -12.85
C GLU A 314 8.47 29.36 -14.04
N GLU A 315 9.41 29.47 -14.98
CA GLU A 315 9.24 30.26 -16.19
C GLU A 315 8.21 29.62 -17.15
N ALA A 316 8.22 28.29 -17.29
CA ALA A 316 7.22 27.54 -18.04
C ALA A 316 5.82 27.66 -17.42
N VAL A 317 5.70 27.53 -16.10
CA VAL A 317 4.44 27.73 -15.34
C VAL A 317 3.96 29.18 -15.47
N LYS A 318 4.85 30.17 -15.42
CA LYS A 318 4.51 31.58 -15.69
C LYS A 318 4.02 31.78 -17.13
N ARG A 319 4.66 31.15 -18.12
CA ARG A 319 4.25 31.20 -19.53
C ARG A 319 2.88 30.54 -19.76
N LEU A 320 2.66 29.36 -19.18
CA LEU A 320 1.37 28.66 -19.18
C LEU A 320 0.29 29.48 -18.48
N SER A 321 0.57 30.04 -17.30
CA SER A 321 -0.36 30.90 -16.56
C SER A 321 -0.65 32.21 -17.30
N ALA A 322 0.30 32.73 -18.08
CA ALA A 322 0.09 33.89 -18.95
C ALA A 322 -0.74 33.53 -20.19
N MET A 323 -0.54 32.35 -20.78
CA MET A 323 -1.39 31.83 -21.86
C MET A 323 -2.83 31.64 -21.37
N PHE A 324 -3.03 30.94 -20.26
CA PHE A 324 -4.37 30.73 -19.68
C PHE A 324 -5.07 32.04 -19.33
N ARG A 325 -4.35 33.04 -18.77
CA ARG A 325 -4.94 34.37 -18.53
C ARG A 325 -5.36 35.07 -19.81
N ARG A 326 -4.55 35.02 -20.87
CA ARG A 326 -4.91 35.59 -22.18
C ARG A 326 -6.11 34.88 -22.80
N GLU A 327 -6.21 33.56 -22.64
CA GLU A 327 -7.35 32.75 -23.08
C GLU A 327 -8.64 33.20 -22.36
N ILE A 328 -8.58 33.32 -21.03
CA ILE A 328 -9.70 33.78 -20.20
C ILE A 328 -10.11 35.21 -20.54
N ASP A 329 -9.15 36.12 -20.71
CA ASP A 329 -9.43 37.51 -21.08
C ASP A 329 -10.03 37.61 -22.49
N SER A 330 -9.59 36.75 -23.43
CA SER A 330 -10.17 36.63 -24.78
C SER A 330 -11.62 36.13 -24.73
N LEU A 331 -11.89 35.13 -23.90
CA LEU A 331 -13.25 34.60 -23.67
C LEU A 331 -14.17 35.67 -23.06
N HIS A 332 -13.72 36.38 -22.02
CA HIS A 332 -14.47 37.49 -21.44
C HIS A 332 -14.67 38.66 -22.43
N ALA A 333 -13.69 38.97 -23.28
CA ALA A 333 -13.81 39.99 -24.32
C ALA A 333 -14.83 39.59 -25.40
N SER A 334 -14.90 38.30 -25.74
CA SER A 334 -15.90 37.76 -26.67
C SER A 334 -17.32 37.81 -26.11
N GLU A 335 -17.52 37.44 -24.83
CA GLU A 335 -18.82 37.59 -24.15
C GLU A 335 -19.25 39.06 -24.02
N SER A 336 -18.30 39.96 -23.80
CA SER A 336 -18.52 41.41 -23.75
C SER A 336 -18.97 42.01 -25.08
N ARG A 337 -18.56 41.40 -26.20
CA ARG A 337 -18.96 41.78 -27.56
C ARG A 337 -20.35 41.28 -27.90
N VAL A 338 -20.70 40.08 -27.46
CA VAL A 338 -22.06 39.51 -27.62
C VAL A 338 -23.09 40.32 -26.84
N LYS A 339 -22.77 40.82 -25.64
CA LYS A 339 -23.67 41.67 -24.84
C LYS A 339 -23.84 43.11 -25.35
N ARG A 340 -22.94 43.62 -26.21
CA ARG A 340 -23.01 44.96 -26.80
C ARG A 340 -23.63 44.99 -28.21
N GLY A 341 -23.98 43.84 -28.77
CA GLY A 341 -24.51 43.70 -30.14
C GLY A 341 -26.03 43.72 -30.29
N ALA A 342 -26.82 43.85 -29.22
CA ALA A 342 -28.27 43.92 -29.31
C ALA A 342 -28.78 45.37 -29.25
N PRO A 343 -29.27 45.97 -30.36
CA PRO A 343 -29.94 47.26 -30.30
C PRO A 343 -31.33 47.07 -29.67
N GLY A 344 -31.57 47.77 -28.57
CA GLY A 344 -32.87 47.84 -27.93
C GLY A 344 -33.85 48.68 -28.73
N SER A 345 -35.08 48.18 -28.87
CA SER A 345 -36.27 48.98 -29.17
C SER A 345 -37.32 48.72 -28.09
N GLN A 346 -37.66 49.80 -27.39
CA GLN A 346 -38.64 49.89 -26.29
C GLN A 346 -40.11 49.86 -26.80
N PRO A 347 -41.12 49.85 -25.89
CA PRO A 347 -42.34 49.03 -26.00
C PRO A 347 -43.57 49.81 -26.47
N GLN A 348 -44.63 49.10 -26.88
CA GLN A 348 -46.01 49.61 -26.83
C GLN A 348 -47.07 48.50 -26.88
N GLY A 349 -47.90 48.43 -25.84
CA GLY A 349 -49.37 48.39 -25.93
C GLY A 349 -50.09 47.08 -26.33
N GLY A 350 -50.73 46.46 -25.34
CA GLY A 350 -52.21 46.37 -25.32
C GLY A 350 -52.91 45.10 -25.83
N GLY A 351 -53.68 44.47 -24.92
CA GLY A 351 -54.82 43.58 -25.18
C GLY A 351 -54.44 42.13 -25.53
N GLY A 352 -54.98 41.09 -24.93
CA GLY A 352 -56.12 40.88 -24.04
C GLY A 352 -56.46 39.39 -24.13
N ASP A 353 -57.05 38.83 -23.07
CA ASP A 353 -57.88 37.61 -23.08
C ASP A 353 -57.18 36.27 -23.40
N GLU A 354 -57.34 35.16 -22.67
CA GLU A 354 -58.33 34.68 -21.71
C GLU A 354 -57.77 33.40 -21.04
N PHE A 355 -58.09 33.20 -19.74
CA PHE A 355 -58.43 31.95 -19.01
C PHE A 355 -57.53 30.69 -19.06
N PHE A 356 -57.32 29.84 -18.04
CA PHE A 356 -57.95 29.50 -16.75
C PHE A 356 -56.78 29.06 -15.81
N ASP A 357 -56.60 29.63 -14.61
CA ASP A 357 -57.13 29.16 -13.29
C ASP A 357 -56.53 27.80 -12.83
N CYS A 358 -56.13 27.54 -11.59
CA CYS A 358 -55.91 28.36 -10.41
C CYS A 358 -55.31 27.50 -9.27
N HIS A 359 -54.87 28.21 -8.23
CA HIS A 359 -54.84 27.83 -6.81
C HIS A 359 -53.71 26.96 -6.26
N SER A 360 -52.70 27.64 -5.71
CA SER A 360 -52.33 27.49 -4.28
C SER A 360 -53.40 28.21 -3.41
N PRO A 361 -53.50 28.09 -2.04
CA PRO A 361 -52.40 27.79 -1.10
C PRO A 361 -52.81 27.14 0.26
N THR A 362 -51.84 27.19 1.20
CA THR A 362 -51.94 27.44 2.65
C THR A 362 -52.08 26.32 3.69
N SER A 363 -51.23 26.49 4.73
CA SER A 363 -51.36 26.18 6.17
C SER A 363 -51.49 24.69 6.56
N GLY A 364 -50.72 24.13 7.49
CA GLY A 364 -50.12 24.70 8.70
C GLY A 364 -50.97 24.31 9.91
N GLU A 365 -50.59 23.23 10.62
CA GLU A 365 -50.86 22.90 12.04
C GLU A 365 -50.34 21.46 12.31
N ARG A 366 -49.32 21.26 13.17
CA ARG A 366 -49.37 20.89 14.60
C ARG A 366 -50.11 19.58 14.95
N GLY A 367 -49.39 18.69 15.65
CA GLY A 367 -49.91 17.53 16.42
C GLY A 367 -48.94 16.34 16.32
N GLN A 368 -47.93 16.17 17.19
CA GLN A 368 -47.92 15.48 18.49
C GLN A 368 -48.36 14.00 18.49
N ALA A 369 -47.49 13.18 19.13
CA ALA A 369 -47.66 11.80 19.63
C ALA A 369 -47.67 10.70 18.53
N VAL A 370 -46.93 9.60 18.62
CA VAL A 370 -46.35 8.81 19.73
C VAL A 370 -44.99 8.26 19.32
#